data_AF-A0A3B5LEB5-F1
#
_entry.id   AF-A0A3B5LEB5-F1
#
_cell.length_a   1.000
_cell.length_b   1.000
_cell.length_c   1.000
_cell.angle_alpha   90.00
_cell.angle_beta   90.00
_cell.angle_gamma   90.00
#
_symmetry.space_group_name_H-M   'P 1'
#
loop_
_entity.id
_entity.type
_entity.pdbx_description
1 polymer ?
#
loop_
_entity_poly.entity_id
_entity_poly.type
_entity_poly.pdbx_seq_one_letter_code
_entity_poly.pdbx_strand_id
1 'polypeptide(L)'
;MTMILAYWDVRGFAGHIRLMLEYTKANYKEKFYVVGDAPGFDKSCWFNEKFKLGLDFPNLPYLIDGDNKVTQSMAILRYLARKNNLCGDTEEQKMRIDMLEQQCLDLRASFVRMCYVDLLTYADFIMYEILDMQRMFHPPCLDNFKNLKAFLDHFEALDRVSAYLKSDKYIKEPINNRMAQWSFKKVK
;
A
#
# COMPACT_ATOMS: atom_id res chain seq x y z
N MET A 1 8.87 -8.69 -28.44
CA MET A 1 7.95 -7.55 -28.62
C MET A 1 8.04 -6.66 -27.38
N THR A 2 7.81 -5.36 -27.52
CA THR A 2 7.80 -4.44 -26.37
C THR A 2 6.47 -4.57 -25.63
N MET A 3 6.51 -4.85 -24.33
CA MET A 3 5.33 -4.92 -23.48
C MET A 3 4.74 -3.52 -23.26
N ILE A 4 3.44 -3.44 -23.00
CA ILE A 4 2.77 -2.18 -22.61
C ILE A 4 2.19 -2.36 -21.21
N LEU A 5 2.75 -1.68 -20.22
CA LEU A 5 2.12 -1.50 -18.91
C LEU A 5 1.28 -0.23 -18.97
N ALA A 6 0.01 -0.31 -18.57
CA ALA A 6 -0.83 0.88 -18.46
C ALA A 6 -1.45 1.04 -17.10
N TYR A 7 -1.46 2.29 -16.63
CA TYR A 7 -2.05 2.67 -15.35
C TYR A 7 -2.37 4.16 -15.32
N TRP A 8 -2.99 4.61 -14.23
CA TRP A 8 -3.06 6.02 -13.92
C TRP A 8 -1.66 6.63 -13.77
N ASP A 9 -1.54 7.93 -14.01
CA ASP A 9 -0.31 8.72 -13.81
C ASP A 9 0.00 8.97 -12.32
N VAL A 10 0.11 7.87 -11.58
CA VAL A 10 0.48 7.81 -10.17
C VAL A 10 1.25 6.52 -9.90
N ARG A 11 1.88 6.40 -8.73
CA ARG A 11 2.54 5.15 -8.30
C ARG A 11 1.54 3.99 -8.18
N GLY A 12 0.50 4.17 -7.34
CA GLY A 12 -0.60 3.23 -7.08
C GLY A 12 -0.23 1.73 -7.16
N PHE A 13 -1.13 0.93 -7.74
CA PHE A 13 -0.97 -0.53 -7.90
C PHE A 13 0.02 -0.93 -9.00
N ALA A 14 0.48 -0.01 -9.84
CA ALA A 14 1.52 -0.28 -10.83
C ALA A 14 2.94 -0.20 -10.25
N GLY A 15 3.13 0.42 -9.09
CA GLY A 15 4.46 0.68 -8.52
C GLY A 15 5.33 -0.57 -8.34
N HIS A 16 4.78 -1.67 -7.84
CA HIS A 16 5.53 -2.93 -7.71
C HIS A 16 5.74 -3.66 -9.05
N ILE A 17 4.86 -3.41 -10.05
CA ILE A 17 4.99 -3.97 -11.40
C ILE A 17 6.16 -3.28 -12.11
N ARG A 18 6.25 -1.95 -12.02
CA ARG A 18 7.38 -1.15 -12.54
C ARG A 18 8.71 -1.64 -11.99
N LEU A 19 8.81 -1.81 -10.66
CA LEU A 19 10.02 -2.36 -10.03
C LEU A 19 10.41 -3.73 -10.59
N MET A 20 9.44 -4.61 -10.84
CA MET A 20 9.70 -5.93 -11.38
C MET A 20 10.13 -5.90 -12.85
N LEU A 21 9.52 -5.03 -13.66
CA LEU A 21 9.90 -4.84 -15.07
C LEU A 21 11.33 -4.31 -15.18
N GLU A 22 11.69 -3.33 -14.35
CA GLU A 22 13.06 -2.78 -14.29
C GLU A 22 14.06 -3.85 -13.82
N TYR A 23 13.77 -4.56 -12.73
CA TYR A 23 14.64 -5.61 -12.19
C TYR A 23 14.93 -6.72 -13.22
N THR A 24 13.91 -7.11 -13.97
CA THR A 24 14.02 -8.16 -15.02
C THR A 24 14.56 -7.63 -16.34
N LYS A 25 14.86 -6.33 -16.44
CA LYS A 25 15.28 -5.63 -17.67
C LYS A 25 14.32 -5.89 -18.83
N ALA A 26 13.02 -5.97 -18.51
CA ALA A 26 11.98 -6.19 -19.48
C ALA A 26 11.95 -5.05 -20.50
N ASN A 27 11.75 -5.37 -21.78
CA ASN A 27 11.49 -4.35 -22.79
C ASN A 27 10.01 -3.96 -22.72
N TYR A 28 9.70 -2.80 -22.12
CA TYR A 28 8.34 -2.29 -21.97
C TYR A 28 8.23 -0.79 -22.24
N LYS A 29 7.01 -0.33 -22.51
CA LYS A 29 6.60 1.07 -22.49
C LYS A 29 5.47 1.25 -21.48
N GLU A 30 5.40 2.44 -20.90
CA GLU A 30 4.25 2.84 -20.09
C GLU A 30 3.25 3.64 -20.90
N LYS A 31 1.97 3.35 -20.68
CA LYS A 31 0.85 4.20 -21.08
C LYS A 31 0.20 4.77 -19.82
N PHE A 32 0.21 6.09 -19.69
CA PHE A 32 -0.41 6.78 -18.58
C PHE A 32 -1.79 7.29 -18.95
N TYR A 33 -2.75 7.06 -18.06
CA TYR A 33 -4.04 7.74 -18.07
C TYR A 33 -3.98 8.86 -17.02
N VAL A 34 -4.28 10.09 -17.43
CA VAL A 34 -4.24 11.26 -16.56
C VAL A 34 -5.65 11.62 -16.13
N VAL A 35 -5.89 11.71 -14.83
CA VAL A 35 -7.18 12.16 -14.28
C VAL A 35 -7.25 13.68 -14.42
N GLY A 36 -8.37 14.21 -14.89
CA GLY A 36 -8.59 15.65 -15.00
C GLY A 36 -8.62 16.36 -13.65
N ASP A 37 -8.59 17.69 -13.67
CA ASP A 37 -8.52 18.51 -12.46
C ASP A 37 -9.77 18.42 -11.57
N ALA A 38 -9.61 18.82 -10.31
CA ALA A 38 -10.70 18.98 -9.37
C ALA A 38 -11.69 20.07 -9.84
N PRO A 39 -12.97 19.98 -9.43
CA PRO A 39 -13.58 18.92 -8.61
C PRO A 39 -14.08 17.72 -9.42
N GLY A 40 -14.04 17.81 -10.76
CA GLY A 40 -14.66 16.82 -11.63
C GLY A 40 -13.89 15.50 -11.74
N PHE A 41 -12.56 15.55 -11.60
CA PHE A 41 -11.68 14.39 -11.69
C PHE A 41 -12.00 13.50 -12.90
N ASP A 42 -12.09 14.12 -14.09
CA ASP A 42 -12.51 13.44 -15.32
C ASP A 42 -11.61 12.23 -15.63
N LYS A 43 -12.25 11.12 -15.99
CA LYS A 43 -11.61 9.83 -16.28
C LYS A 43 -11.94 9.33 -17.67
N SER A 44 -12.47 10.21 -18.53
CA SER A 44 -12.85 9.90 -19.91
C SER A 44 -11.67 9.31 -20.71
N CYS A 45 -10.43 9.73 -20.43
CA CYS A 45 -9.20 9.20 -21.03
C CYS A 45 -9.09 7.67 -20.91
N TRP A 46 -9.58 7.09 -19.81
CA TRP A 46 -9.64 5.64 -19.63
C TRP A 46 -10.99 5.07 -20.05
N PHE A 47 -12.10 5.67 -19.61
CA PHE A 47 -13.43 5.11 -19.83
C PHE A 47 -13.83 5.04 -21.32
N ASN A 48 -13.32 5.94 -22.15
CA ASN A 48 -13.55 5.92 -23.60
C ASN A 48 -12.80 4.78 -24.32
N GLU A 49 -11.80 4.18 -23.69
CA GLU A 49 -10.97 3.11 -24.26
C GLU A 49 -11.15 1.77 -23.55
N LYS A 50 -11.62 1.77 -22.30
CA LYS A 50 -11.71 0.61 -21.40
C LYS A 50 -12.15 -0.69 -22.08
N PHE A 51 -13.21 -0.63 -22.89
CA PHE A 51 -13.82 -1.80 -23.53
C PHE A 51 -13.33 -2.07 -24.97
N LYS A 52 -12.36 -1.28 -25.47
CA LYS A 52 -11.83 -1.39 -26.85
C LYS A 52 -10.51 -2.15 -26.93
N LEU A 53 -9.92 -2.51 -25.78
CA LEU A 53 -8.60 -3.13 -25.68
C LEU A 53 -8.63 -4.67 -25.79
N GLY A 54 -9.82 -5.28 -25.74
CA GLY A 54 -10.00 -6.73 -25.72
C GLY A 54 -9.41 -7.38 -24.47
N LEU A 55 -9.56 -6.73 -23.30
CA LEU A 55 -9.26 -7.31 -21.99
C LEU A 55 -10.48 -8.11 -21.52
N ASP A 56 -10.28 -9.31 -20.95
CA ASP A 56 -11.39 -10.13 -20.43
C ASP A 56 -12.13 -9.43 -19.28
N PHE A 57 -11.36 -8.81 -18.38
CA PHE A 57 -11.88 -8.04 -17.24
C PHE A 57 -11.28 -6.63 -17.24
N PRO A 58 -11.81 -5.69 -18.05
CA PRO A 58 -11.20 -4.38 -18.25
C PRO A 58 -10.95 -3.61 -16.94
N ASN A 59 -9.67 -3.45 -16.58
CA ASN A 59 -9.25 -2.80 -15.34
C ASN A 59 -7.84 -2.20 -15.48
N LEU A 60 -7.47 -1.35 -14.52
CA LEU A 60 -6.12 -0.82 -14.37
C LEU A 60 -5.50 -1.36 -13.06
N PRO A 61 -4.22 -1.78 -13.04
CA PRO A 61 -3.32 -1.85 -14.19
C PRO A 61 -3.66 -2.99 -15.14
N TYR A 62 -3.23 -2.84 -16.40
CA TYR A 62 -3.15 -3.93 -17.37
C TYR A 62 -1.74 -4.00 -17.97
N LEU A 63 -1.33 -5.21 -18.35
CA LEU A 63 -0.13 -5.49 -19.13
C LEU A 63 -0.53 -6.17 -20.45
N ILE A 64 -0.02 -5.64 -21.56
CA ILE A 64 -0.13 -6.28 -22.89
C ILE A 64 1.26 -6.77 -23.30
N ASP A 65 1.39 -8.06 -23.58
CA ASP A 65 2.61 -8.70 -24.06
C ASP A 65 2.30 -9.63 -25.24
N GLY A 66 2.38 -9.08 -26.45
CA GLY A 66 1.88 -9.74 -27.66
C GLY A 66 0.38 -10.01 -27.54
N ASP A 67 -0.01 -11.27 -27.71
CA ASP A 67 -1.41 -11.69 -27.59
C ASP A 67 -1.88 -11.83 -26.13
N ASN A 68 -0.94 -11.84 -25.16
CA ASN A 68 -1.29 -11.96 -23.75
C ASN A 68 -1.75 -10.60 -23.21
N LYS A 69 -2.95 -10.58 -22.65
CA LYS A 69 -3.57 -9.39 -22.06
C LYS A 69 -3.97 -9.68 -20.63
N VAL A 70 -3.24 -9.10 -19.68
CA VAL A 70 -3.38 -9.44 -18.25
C VAL A 70 -3.85 -8.21 -17.48
N THR A 71 -4.96 -8.34 -16.77
CA THR A 71 -5.45 -7.38 -15.76
C THR A 71 -5.26 -7.96 -14.36
N GLN A 72 -5.45 -7.14 -13.33
CA GLN A 72 -5.14 -7.43 -11.92
C GLN A 72 -3.65 -7.40 -11.60
N SER A 73 -3.27 -6.55 -10.65
CA SER A 73 -1.87 -6.24 -10.36
C SER A 73 -1.06 -7.44 -9.90
N MET A 74 -1.65 -8.35 -9.11
CA MET A 74 -1.01 -9.60 -8.67
C MET A 74 -0.90 -10.62 -9.80
N ALA A 75 -1.92 -10.73 -10.67
CA ALA A 75 -1.85 -11.62 -11.83
C ALA A 75 -0.74 -11.18 -12.80
N ILE A 76 -0.55 -9.87 -12.99
CA ILE A 76 0.56 -9.31 -13.78
C ILE A 76 1.91 -9.66 -13.14
N LEU A 77 2.08 -9.49 -11.81
CA LEU A 77 3.32 -9.88 -11.13
C LEU A 77 3.60 -11.37 -11.28
N ARG A 78 2.60 -12.24 -11.07
CA ARG A 78 2.76 -13.69 -11.24
C ARG A 78 3.11 -14.07 -12.68
N TYR A 79 2.54 -13.38 -13.67
CA TYR A 79 2.90 -13.54 -15.08
C TYR A 79 4.38 -13.22 -15.33
N LEU A 80 4.84 -12.06 -14.86
CA LEU A 80 6.25 -11.66 -14.98
C LEU A 80 7.17 -12.58 -14.18
N ALA A 81 6.74 -13.06 -13.01
CA ALA A 81 7.51 -13.98 -12.17
C ALA A 81 7.78 -15.29 -12.90
N ARG A 82 6.75 -15.87 -13.53
CA ARG A 82 6.88 -17.10 -14.32
C ARG A 82 7.83 -16.93 -15.50
N LYS A 83 7.80 -15.78 -16.19
CA LYS A 83 8.72 -15.50 -17.32
C LYS A 83 10.18 -15.38 -16.89
N ASN A 84 10.45 -15.13 -15.61
CA ASN A 84 11.79 -14.83 -15.09
C ASN A 84 12.25 -15.81 -13.99
N ASN A 85 11.56 -16.93 -13.80
CA ASN A 85 11.84 -17.92 -12.76
C ASN A 85 11.87 -17.35 -11.32
N LEU A 86 10.88 -16.53 -10.98
CA LEU A 86 10.77 -15.85 -9.67
C LEU A 86 9.55 -16.34 -8.84
N CYS A 87 9.09 -17.57 -9.06
CA CYS A 87 7.91 -18.13 -8.38
C CYS A 87 8.24 -19.06 -7.20
N GLY A 88 9.52 -19.30 -6.90
CA GLY A 88 9.94 -20.37 -5.99
C GLY A 88 9.94 -21.73 -6.69
N ASP A 89 10.91 -22.56 -6.32
CA ASP A 89 11.15 -23.87 -6.94
C ASP A 89 10.45 -25.00 -6.19
N THR A 90 10.30 -24.86 -4.87
CA THR A 90 9.65 -25.86 -4.01
C THR A 90 8.23 -25.48 -3.64
N GLU A 91 7.43 -26.47 -3.25
CA GLU A 91 6.05 -26.23 -2.79
C GLU A 91 5.98 -25.38 -1.52
N GLU A 92 6.94 -25.56 -0.60
CA GLU A 92 7.04 -24.74 0.59
C GLU A 92 7.28 -23.25 0.24
N GLN A 93 8.16 -22.99 -0.73
CA GLN A 93 8.42 -21.62 -1.20
C GLN A 93 7.17 -21.00 -1.83
N LYS A 94 6.49 -21.75 -2.70
CA LYS A 94 5.25 -21.29 -3.37
C LYS A 94 4.16 -20.97 -2.34
N MET A 95 3.93 -21.85 -1.38
CA MET A 95 2.97 -21.64 -0.30
C MET A 95 3.28 -20.36 0.49
N ARG A 96 4.55 -20.11 0.83
CA ARG A 96 4.97 -18.90 1.56
C ARG A 96 4.81 -17.63 0.71
N ILE A 97 5.10 -17.71 -0.59
CA ILE A 97 4.89 -16.61 -1.54
C ILE A 97 3.39 -16.28 -1.63
N ASP A 98 2.53 -17.27 -1.75
CA ASP A 98 1.08 -17.08 -1.85
C ASP A 98 0.49 -16.45 -0.59
N MET A 99 0.87 -16.95 0.60
CA MET A 99 0.43 -16.35 1.87
C MET A 99 0.92 -14.90 2.01
N LEU A 100 2.18 -14.62 1.65
CA LEU A 100 2.74 -13.27 1.74
C LEU A 100 2.04 -12.31 0.76
N GLU A 101 1.81 -12.74 -0.48
CA GLU A 101 1.12 -11.95 -1.50
C GLU A 101 -0.26 -11.51 -1.00
N GLN A 102 -1.05 -12.47 -0.50
CA GLN A 102 -2.41 -12.19 -0.03
C GLN A 102 -2.40 -11.30 1.22
N GLN A 103 -1.51 -11.56 2.18
CA GLN A 103 -1.37 -10.70 3.36
C GLN A 103 -0.98 -9.25 3.00
N CYS A 104 -0.09 -9.08 2.01
CA CYS A 104 0.28 -7.75 1.51
C CYS A 104 -0.89 -7.05 0.80
N LEU A 105 -1.73 -7.80 0.06
CA LEU A 105 -2.90 -7.25 -0.60
C LEU A 105 -3.95 -6.77 0.40
N ASP A 106 -4.24 -7.56 1.45
CA ASP A 106 -5.19 -7.20 2.51
C ASP A 106 -4.74 -5.96 3.30
N LEU A 107 -3.45 -5.91 3.66
CA LEU A 107 -2.86 -4.74 4.32
C LEU A 107 -2.98 -3.49 3.44
N ARG A 108 -2.68 -3.63 2.15
CA ARG A 108 -2.75 -2.53 1.20
C ARG A 108 -4.18 -2.05 0.98
N ALA A 109 -5.15 -2.97 0.84
CA ALA A 109 -6.56 -2.63 0.66
C ALA A 109 -7.09 -1.84 1.87
N SER A 110 -6.72 -2.27 3.09
CA SER A 110 -7.05 -1.58 4.33
C SER A 110 -6.47 -0.17 4.37
N PHE A 111 -5.18 -0.02 4.02
CA PHE A 111 -4.52 1.28 3.95
C PHE A 111 -5.13 2.22 2.90
N VAL A 112 -5.42 1.69 1.71
CA VAL A 112 -6.08 2.45 0.64
C VAL A 112 -7.43 2.96 1.12
N ARG A 113 -8.25 2.12 1.77
CA ARG A 113 -9.56 2.55 2.30
C ARG A 113 -9.44 3.74 3.25
N MET A 114 -8.45 3.74 4.16
CA MET A 114 -8.19 4.88 5.07
C MET A 114 -7.82 6.16 4.32
N CYS A 115 -7.21 6.06 3.15
CA CYS A 115 -6.81 7.23 2.35
C CYS A 115 -7.96 7.90 1.58
N TYR A 116 -9.11 7.22 1.43
CA TYR A 116 -10.23 7.69 0.60
C TYR A 116 -11.55 7.88 1.37
N VAL A 117 -11.58 7.57 2.66
CA VAL A 117 -12.78 7.66 3.49
C VAL A 117 -12.43 8.41 4.78
N ASP A 118 -13.08 9.55 5.01
CA ASP A 118 -12.98 10.31 6.27
C ASP A 118 -13.96 9.73 7.31
N LEU A 119 -13.69 8.49 7.72
CA LEU A 119 -14.48 7.77 8.72
C LEU A 119 -13.53 7.17 9.75
N LEU A 120 -13.68 7.58 11.01
CA LEU A 120 -13.00 6.95 12.13
C LEU A 120 -13.49 5.51 12.31
N THR A 121 -12.57 4.55 12.31
CA THR A 121 -12.81 3.13 12.52
C THR A 121 -11.89 2.55 13.59
N TYR A 122 -12.13 1.32 14.05
CA TYR A 122 -11.23 0.66 15.00
C TYR A 122 -9.80 0.44 14.45
N ALA A 123 -9.64 0.41 13.12
CA ALA A 123 -8.34 0.25 12.48
C ALA A 123 -7.43 1.48 12.74
N ASP A 124 -8.02 2.67 12.86
CA ASP A 124 -7.28 3.91 13.14
C ASP A 124 -6.65 3.86 14.54
N PHE A 125 -7.30 3.21 15.52
CA PHE A 125 -6.75 3.01 16.86
C PHE A 125 -5.52 2.08 16.82
N ILE A 126 -5.57 1.01 16.02
CA ILE A 126 -4.44 0.08 15.84
C ILE A 126 -3.28 0.80 15.12
N MET A 127 -3.60 1.57 14.08
CA MET A 127 -2.60 2.33 13.32
C MET A 127 -1.93 3.39 14.19
N TYR A 128 -2.71 4.11 14.98
CA TYR A 128 -2.19 5.08 15.97
C TYR A 128 -1.21 4.39 16.92
N GLU A 129 -1.60 3.28 17.55
CA GLU A 129 -0.75 2.55 18.51
C GLU A 129 0.58 2.13 17.87
N ILE A 130 0.55 1.58 16.66
CA ILE A 130 1.76 1.17 15.93
C ILE A 130 2.66 2.37 15.63
N LEU A 131 2.09 3.47 15.10
CA LEU A 131 2.86 4.66 14.76
C LEU A 131 3.42 5.36 16.00
N ASP A 132 2.67 5.40 17.10
CA ASP A 132 3.09 5.97 18.38
C ASP A 132 4.30 5.21 18.95
N MET A 133 4.24 3.87 18.95
CA MET A 133 5.39 3.04 19.35
C MET A 133 6.63 3.27 18.47
N GLN A 134 6.46 3.40 17.15
CA GLN A 134 7.58 3.63 16.23
C GLN A 134 8.22 5.01 16.45
N ARG A 135 7.42 6.07 16.64
CA ARG A 135 7.96 7.41 16.95
C ARG A 135 8.60 7.46 18.34
N MET A 136 8.11 6.70 19.30
CA MET A 136 8.76 6.59 20.62
C MET A 136 10.10 5.84 20.52
N PHE A 137 10.18 4.81 19.68
CA PHE A 137 11.41 4.03 19.49
C PHE A 137 12.48 4.81 18.71
N HIS A 138 12.09 5.49 17.63
CA HIS A 138 12.97 6.31 16.82
C HIS A 138 12.27 7.61 16.41
N PRO A 139 12.41 8.70 17.18
CA PRO A 139 11.66 9.95 16.97
C PRO A 139 11.68 10.52 15.54
N PRO A 140 12.81 10.49 14.80
CA PRO A 140 12.84 11.02 13.44
C PRO A 140 12.14 10.15 12.38
N CYS A 141 11.64 8.95 12.73
CA CYS A 141 11.17 7.97 11.74
C CYS A 141 10.01 8.47 10.86
N LEU A 142 9.23 9.46 11.33
CA LEU A 142 8.08 10.01 10.62
C LEU A 142 8.34 11.38 9.97
N ASP A 143 9.56 11.94 10.06
CA ASP A 143 9.83 13.32 9.66
C ASP A 143 9.52 13.60 8.19
N ASN A 144 9.80 12.62 7.33
CA ASN A 144 9.59 12.70 5.88
C ASN A 144 8.17 12.30 5.44
N PHE A 145 7.29 11.91 6.37
CA PHE A 145 5.94 11.41 6.09
C PHE A 145 4.87 12.36 6.63
N LYS A 146 4.66 13.48 5.94
CA LYS A 146 3.71 14.54 6.37
C LYS A 146 2.29 14.02 6.64
N ASN A 147 1.83 13.05 5.86
CA ASN A 147 0.52 12.43 6.04
C ASN A 147 0.41 11.60 7.32
N LEU A 148 1.47 10.87 7.69
CA LEU A 148 1.47 10.06 8.92
C LEU A 148 1.54 10.95 10.17
N LYS A 149 2.27 12.06 10.11
CA LYS A 149 2.26 13.08 11.17
C LYS A 149 0.89 13.72 11.32
N ALA A 150 0.29 14.16 10.21
CA ALA A 150 -1.06 14.73 10.22
C ALA A 150 -2.12 13.73 10.74
N PHE A 151 -1.97 12.43 10.45
CA PHE A 151 -2.82 11.38 11.01
C PHE A 151 -2.69 11.30 12.53
N LEU A 152 -1.47 11.25 13.07
CA LEU A 152 -1.22 11.24 14.52
C LEU A 152 -1.81 12.50 15.18
N ASP A 153 -1.52 13.67 14.62
CA ASP A 153 -2.02 14.95 15.14
C ASP A 153 -3.56 14.99 15.17
N HIS A 154 -4.22 14.55 14.09
CA HIS A 154 -5.68 14.48 14.02
C HIS A 154 -6.24 13.46 15.03
N PHE A 155 -5.66 12.28 15.13
CA PHE A 155 -6.11 11.25 16.05
C PHE A 155 -6.01 11.69 17.52
N GLU A 156 -4.91 12.34 17.89
CA GLU A 156 -4.69 12.91 19.24
C GLU A 156 -5.60 14.10 19.55
N ALA A 157 -6.08 14.79 18.51
CA ALA A 157 -7.00 15.90 18.63
C ALA A 157 -8.47 15.46 18.83
N LEU A 158 -8.82 14.17 18.64
CA LEU A 158 -10.17 13.68 18.90
C LEU A 158 -10.54 13.90 20.38
N ASP A 159 -11.66 14.57 20.66
CA ASP A 159 -12.03 15.04 22.02
C ASP A 159 -11.84 13.99 23.13
N ARG A 160 -12.35 12.77 22.91
CA ARG A 160 -12.25 11.68 23.89
C ARG A 160 -10.85 11.07 24.00
N VAL A 161 -10.10 11.04 22.90
CA VAL A 161 -8.70 10.56 22.89
C VAL A 161 -7.81 11.59 23.58
N SER A 162 -7.93 12.87 23.22
CA SER A 162 -7.20 13.97 23.84
C SER A 162 -7.44 14.03 25.35
N ALA A 163 -8.69 13.86 25.79
CA ALA A 163 -9.03 13.79 27.20
C ALA A 163 -8.39 12.58 27.91
N TYR A 164 -8.36 11.42 27.26
CA TYR A 164 -7.70 10.23 27.80
C TYR A 164 -6.18 10.43 27.94
N LEU A 165 -5.50 10.87 26.88
CA LEU A 165 -4.05 11.08 26.84
C LEU A 165 -3.53 12.08 27.89
N LYS A 166 -4.40 13.01 28.33
CA LYS A 166 -4.09 14.01 29.38
C LYS A 166 -4.46 13.56 30.80
N SER A 167 -5.14 12.42 30.94
CA SER A 167 -5.63 11.93 32.23
C SER A 167 -4.62 11.01 32.92
N ASP A 168 -4.73 10.88 34.24
CA ASP A 168 -3.94 9.92 35.04
C ASP A 168 -4.21 8.45 34.69
N LYS A 169 -5.23 8.17 33.86
CA LYS A 169 -5.54 6.83 33.35
C LYS A 169 -4.66 6.44 32.15
N TYR A 170 -4.00 7.40 31.49
CA TYR A 170 -3.17 7.10 30.33
C TYR A 170 -1.88 6.41 30.76
N ILE A 171 -1.67 5.22 30.22
CA ILE A 171 -0.44 4.46 30.42
C ILE A 171 0.45 4.73 29.21
N LYS A 172 1.24 5.80 29.29
CA LYS A 172 2.22 6.14 28.24
C LYS A 172 3.38 5.15 28.20
N GLU A 173 3.86 4.75 29.38
CA GLU A 173 5.00 3.83 29.56
C GLU A 173 4.83 3.02 30.87
N PRO A 174 5.49 1.84 30.98
CA PRO A 174 6.33 1.19 29.97
C PRO A 174 5.49 0.50 28.88
N ILE A 175 5.98 0.47 27.64
CA ILE A 175 5.33 -0.25 26.53
C ILE A 175 5.51 -1.77 26.71
N ASN A 176 6.69 -2.20 27.14
CA ASN A 176 7.07 -3.60 27.24
C ASN A 176 7.25 -4.06 28.69
N ASN A 177 7.23 -5.39 28.89
CA ASN A 177 7.48 -6.00 30.19
C ASN A 177 8.98 -5.95 30.56
N ARG A 178 9.30 -6.21 31.84
CA ARG A 178 10.64 -6.08 32.46
C ARG A 178 11.77 -6.89 31.80
N MET A 179 11.44 -7.83 30.92
CA MET A 179 12.40 -8.67 30.20
C MET A 179 12.87 -8.03 28.88
N ALA A 180 12.16 -7.01 28.40
CA ALA A 180 12.52 -6.33 27.16
C ALA A 180 13.73 -5.40 27.37
N GLN A 181 14.51 -5.20 26.31
CA GLN A 181 15.67 -4.31 26.32
C GLN A 181 15.29 -2.82 26.16
N TRP A 182 14.05 -2.53 25.77
CA TRP A 182 13.56 -1.17 25.50
C TRP A 182 12.13 -0.95 26.03
N SER A 183 11.87 0.27 26.53
CA SER A 183 10.60 0.70 27.15
C SER A 183 10.05 -0.29 28.18
N PHE A 184 10.90 -0.73 29.12
CA PHE A 184 10.55 -1.70 30.18
C PHE A 184 10.48 -1.10 31.59
N LYS A 185 10.78 0.20 31.72
CA LYS A 185 10.73 0.99 32.96
C LYS A 185 9.87 2.22 32.74
N LYS A 186 9.14 2.65 33.78
CA LYS A 186 8.54 3.99 33.80
C LYS A 186 9.67 5.02 33.88
N VAL A 187 9.72 5.94 32.92
CA VAL A 187 10.49 7.17 33.09
C VAL A 187 9.76 8.02 34.14
N LYS A 188 10.46 8.45 35.19
CA LYS A 188 9.90 9.32 36.24
C LYS A 188 9.75 10.74 35.74
#